data_AF-B7WXB4-F1
#
_entry.id   AF-B7WXB4-F1
#
_cell.length_a   1.000
_cell.length_b   1.000
_cell.length_c   1.000
_cell.angle_alpha   90.00
_cell.angle_beta   90.00
_cell.angle_gamma   90.00
#
_symmetry.space_group_name_H-M   'P 1'
#
loop_
_entity.id
_entity.type
_entity.pdbx_description
1 polymer ?
#
loop_
_entity_poly.entity_id
_entity_poly.type
_entity_poly.pdbx_seq_one_letter_code
_entity_poly.pdbx_strand_id
1 'polypeptide(L)'
;MPDDHLKIGSRFFYPLHYSLNLHWLNLGTWIVGFAALIMLVALVSGVVMHRKIFREFFTFRPKKHIQRSALDLHNLTGVIALPFHFIFAFSGLVIFGGIYFPVTHTQLEPLHELHEKQEALETGLPHDRAGEYAQLASVDAMVVEAQRRWAAKGMAGDVGFLGVRHVGDANSYVSVYRAGTDRIALTGEGIHFKASTGEVLREDPPLTSVASINTFLTGLHLQHFRHWLLRWLYVLGGLLGCVCIATGFVFFVEKRKRQHAKQGQSGARWVDAFAVSTVTGMLIATLAMLISNRLLPGTMPSGWPGKGDMEQYIFWVVWMLAFVHAILRTASVAEARMAPAWIEQCWGVAFLAVTAVLLNWVTTGHHLLRTVSEGYWPVAGTDLFMLASSAIAMTVARKLGRRAVATTMTAAHQTSVSTAGGRARA
;
A
#
# COMPACT_ATOMS: atom_id res chain seq x y z
N MET A 1 -0.38 18.64 -21.30
CA MET A 1 0.19 18.81 -19.94
C MET A 1 1.37 17.85 -19.82
N PRO A 2 2.49 18.22 -19.16
CA PRO A 2 3.55 17.27 -18.85
C PRO A 2 2.98 16.04 -18.12
N ASP A 3 3.51 14.88 -18.44
CA ASP A 3 2.89 13.58 -18.20
C ASP A 3 3.04 13.08 -16.74
N ASP A 4 3.59 13.91 -15.84
CA ASP A 4 4.00 13.61 -14.48
C ASP A 4 3.16 14.31 -13.39
N HIS A 5 2.50 15.43 -13.69
CA HIS A 5 1.84 16.31 -12.71
C HIS A 5 0.70 15.68 -11.87
N LEU A 6 0.09 14.59 -12.33
CA LEU A 6 -1.09 13.99 -11.70
C LEU A 6 -0.87 12.55 -11.21
N LYS A 7 0.37 12.05 -11.24
CA LYS A 7 0.65 10.62 -11.11
C LYS A 7 1.28 10.22 -9.77
N ILE A 8 1.14 11.00 -8.70
CA ILE A 8 1.68 10.65 -7.35
C ILE A 8 1.21 9.25 -6.92
N GLY A 9 -0.07 8.92 -7.08
CA GLY A 9 -0.62 7.61 -6.72
C GLY A 9 0.06 6.46 -7.46
N SER A 10 0.14 6.55 -8.79
CA SER A 10 0.65 5.47 -9.64
C SER A 10 2.17 5.42 -9.78
N ARG A 11 2.87 6.56 -9.67
CA ARG A 11 4.33 6.65 -9.81
C ARG A 11 5.08 6.65 -8.48
N PHE A 12 4.43 6.94 -7.35
CA PHE A 12 5.10 6.94 -6.06
C PHE A 12 4.52 5.91 -5.07
N PHE A 13 3.23 6.02 -4.71
CA PHE A 13 2.66 5.14 -3.69
C PHE A 13 2.56 3.68 -4.13
N TYR A 14 2.21 3.44 -5.40
CA TYR A 14 2.17 2.08 -5.93
C TYR A 14 3.57 1.41 -5.93
N PRO A 15 4.64 2.04 -6.46
CA PRO A 15 6.01 1.52 -6.30
C PRO A 15 6.50 1.43 -4.86
N LEU A 16 6.13 2.38 -3.99
CA LEU A 16 6.49 2.35 -2.56
C LEU A 16 6.04 1.06 -1.89
N HIS A 17 4.85 0.56 -2.24
CA HIS A 17 4.26 -0.65 -1.65
C HIS A 17 5.11 -1.90 -1.85
N TYR A 18 5.65 -2.11 -3.06
CA TYR A 18 6.38 -3.34 -3.38
C TYR A 18 7.90 -3.18 -3.43
N SER A 19 8.42 -1.95 -3.57
CA SER A 19 9.86 -1.70 -3.73
C SER A 19 10.43 -0.68 -2.74
N LEU A 20 9.63 -0.07 -1.87
CA LEU A 20 10.06 1.04 -1.01
C LEU A 20 10.69 2.23 -1.79
N ASN A 21 10.50 2.29 -3.12
CA ASN A 21 11.25 3.15 -4.06
C ASN A 21 12.78 2.98 -4.01
N LEU A 22 13.27 1.82 -3.52
CA LEU A 22 14.70 1.47 -3.47
C LEU A 22 15.04 0.54 -4.64
N HIS A 23 15.32 1.14 -5.79
CA HIS A 23 15.51 0.45 -7.07
C HIS A 23 16.91 -0.15 -7.27
N TRP A 24 17.91 0.28 -6.48
CA TRP A 24 19.27 -0.22 -6.60
C TRP A 24 19.28 -1.75 -6.39
N LEU A 25 19.65 -2.49 -7.44
CA LEU A 25 19.68 -3.96 -7.47
C LEU A 25 18.37 -4.63 -7.01
N ASN A 26 17.21 -4.00 -7.24
CA ASN A 26 15.90 -4.46 -6.75
C ASN A 26 15.86 -4.67 -5.22
N LEU A 27 16.75 -4.03 -4.45
CA LEU A 27 16.92 -4.27 -3.03
C LEU A 27 15.63 -4.05 -2.24
N GLY A 28 14.87 -3.02 -2.60
CA GLY A 28 13.58 -2.76 -1.96
C GLY A 28 12.57 -3.90 -2.17
N THR A 29 12.50 -4.46 -3.37
CA THR A 29 11.65 -5.62 -3.67
C THR A 29 12.08 -6.85 -2.87
N TRP A 30 13.39 -7.08 -2.71
CA TRP A 30 13.90 -8.15 -1.84
C TRP A 30 13.53 -7.95 -0.38
N ILE A 31 13.63 -6.73 0.14
CA ILE A 31 13.26 -6.40 1.52
C ILE A 31 11.76 -6.66 1.74
N VAL A 32 10.91 -6.17 0.85
CA VAL A 32 9.45 -6.36 0.94
C VAL A 32 9.08 -7.84 0.78
N GLY A 33 9.70 -8.55 -0.17
CA GLY A 33 9.52 -9.98 -0.35
C GLY A 33 9.89 -10.79 0.90
N PHE A 34 11.05 -10.50 1.49
CA PHE A 34 11.47 -11.15 2.74
C PHE A 34 10.53 -10.82 3.90
N ALA A 35 10.06 -9.57 4.01
CA ALA A 35 9.05 -9.18 5.00
C ALA A 35 7.72 -9.93 4.80
N ALA A 36 7.28 -10.10 3.55
CA ALA A 36 6.08 -10.87 3.22
C ALA A 36 6.24 -12.36 3.59
N LEU A 37 7.41 -12.95 3.37
CA LEU A 37 7.72 -14.32 3.78
C LEU A 37 7.66 -14.48 5.30
N ILE A 38 8.30 -13.57 6.06
CA ILE A 38 8.24 -13.57 7.53
C ILE A 38 6.79 -13.41 8.00
N MET A 39 6.01 -12.53 7.36
CA MET A 39 4.61 -12.34 7.67
C MET A 39 3.82 -13.64 7.48
N LEU A 40 4.01 -14.37 6.37
CA LEU A 40 3.37 -15.67 6.17
C LEU A 40 3.75 -16.69 7.24
N VAL A 41 5.04 -16.80 7.57
CA VAL A 41 5.51 -17.70 8.63
C VAL A 41 4.86 -17.32 9.97
N ALA A 42 4.77 -16.03 10.28
CA ALA A 42 4.14 -15.55 11.50
C ALA A 42 2.63 -15.83 11.53
N LEU A 43 1.92 -15.66 10.41
CA LEU A 43 0.49 -15.96 10.31
C LEU A 43 0.22 -17.46 10.46
N VAL A 44 0.95 -18.32 9.75
CA VAL A 44 0.80 -19.79 9.85
C VAL A 44 1.12 -20.25 11.27
N SER A 45 2.23 -19.79 11.84
CA SER A 45 2.61 -20.10 13.22
C SER A 45 1.56 -19.59 14.21
N GLY A 46 1.02 -18.39 14.01
CA GLY A 46 -0.05 -17.82 14.83
C GLY A 46 -1.30 -18.69 14.86
N VAL A 47 -1.75 -19.17 13.69
CA VAL A 47 -2.91 -20.07 13.57
C VAL A 47 -2.66 -21.39 14.33
N VAL A 48 -1.47 -21.98 14.16
CA VAL A 48 -1.10 -23.25 14.81
C VAL A 48 -1.03 -23.08 16.33
N MET A 49 -0.31 -22.07 16.82
CA MET A 49 -0.09 -21.81 18.24
C MET A 49 -1.38 -21.40 18.97
N HIS A 50 -2.24 -20.65 18.30
CA HIS A 50 -3.46 -20.09 18.89
C HIS A 50 -4.73 -20.83 18.46
N ARG A 51 -4.65 -22.14 18.17
CA ARG A 51 -5.82 -22.95 17.74
C ARG A 51 -7.06 -22.87 18.65
N LYS A 52 -6.87 -22.58 19.94
CA LYS A 52 -7.97 -22.40 20.92
C LYS A 52 -8.65 -21.03 20.85
N ILE A 53 -7.99 -20.01 20.27
CA ILE A 53 -8.55 -18.65 20.15
C ILE A 53 -9.85 -18.67 19.34
N PHE A 54 -9.98 -19.48 18.29
CA PHE A 54 -11.21 -19.55 17.50
C PHE A 54 -12.46 -19.99 18.29
N ARG A 55 -12.31 -20.64 19.45
CA ARG A 55 -13.43 -21.07 20.30
C ARG A 55 -13.78 -20.10 21.43
N GLU A 56 -12.87 -19.20 21.79
CA GLU A 56 -12.96 -18.43 23.05
C GLU A 56 -12.97 -16.89 22.84
N PHE A 57 -12.95 -16.39 21.61
CA PHE A 57 -12.70 -14.98 21.34
C PHE A 57 -13.92 -14.16 20.92
N PHE A 58 -14.47 -13.35 21.84
CA PHE A 58 -15.18 -12.08 21.52
C PHE A 58 -15.15 -11.04 22.66
N THR A 59 -14.22 -11.11 23.62
CA THR A 59 -14.20 -10.12 24.73
C THR A 59 -13.10 -9.07 24.54
N PHE A 60 -13.37 -8.03 23.73
CA PHE A 60 -12.54 -6.83 23.75
C PHE A 60 -12.73 -6.07 25.07
N ARG A 61 -11.64 -5.74 25.78
CA ARG A 61 -11.68 -5.07 27.09
C ARG A 61 -11.01 -3.70 27.02
N PRO A 62 -11.73 -2.65 26.53
CA PRO A 62 -11.15 -1.33 26.26
C PRO A 62 -10.72 -0.53 27.51
N LYS A 63 -11.23 -0.87 28.69
CA LYS A 63 -11.01 -0.12 29.94
C LYS A 63 -9.88 -0.66 30.81
N LYS A 64 -9.07 -1.61 30.33
CA LYS A 64 -7.95 -2.22 31.10
C LYS A 64 -6.60 -1.55 30.77
N HIS A 65 -5.53 -2.01 31.45
CA HIS A 65 -4.15 -1.56 31.22
C HIS A 65 -3.77 -1.61 29.73
N ILE A 66 -3.05 -0.59 29.23
CA ILE A 66 -2.73 -0.37 27.81
C ILE A 66 -2.17 -1.64 27.16
N GLN A 67 -1.23 -2.31 27.83
CA GLN A 67 -0.65 -3.57 27.37
C GLN A 67 -1.71 -4.63 27.03
N ARG A 68 -2.73 -4.79 27.87
CA ARG A 68 -3.75 -5.83 27.69
C ARG A 68 -4.74 -5.46 26.59
N SER A 69 -5.18 -4.20 26.55
CA SER A 69 -6.07 -3.74 25.49
C SER A 69 -5.38 -3.76 24.12
N ALA A 70 -4.08 -3.45 24.05
CA ALA A 70 -3.29 -3.56 22.81
C ALA A 70 -3.16 -5.02 22.35
N LEU A 71 -2.91 -5.96 23.27
CA LEU A 71 -2.88 -7.38 22.96
C LEU A 71 -4.24 -7.91 22.47
N ASP A 72 -5.32 -7.56 23.17
CA ASP A 72 -6.67 -7.97 22.80
C ASP A 72 -7.04 -7.45 21.40
N LEU A 73 -6.69 -6.17 21.10
CA LEU A 73 -6.94 -5.57 19.80
C LEU A 73 -6.06 -6.18 18.70
N HIS A 74 -4.76 -6.40 18.95
CA HIS A 74 -3.84 -7.07 18.03
C HIS A 74 -4.37 -8.46 17.63
N ASN A 75 -4.78 -9.26 18.62
CA ASN A 75 -5.34 -10.58 18.38
C ASN A 75 -6.66 -10.50 17.60
N LEU A 76 -7.56 -9.58 17.97
CA LEU A 76 -8.83 -9.39 17.28
C LEU A 76 -8.62 -9.03 15.80
N THR A 77 -7.79 -8.03 15.52
CA THR A 77 -7.52 -7.59 14.14
C THR A 77 -6.71 -8.62 13.37
N GLY A 78 -5.79 -9.32 14.03
CA GLY A 78 -5.00 -10.39 13.44
C GLY A 78 -5.86 -11.55 12.97
N VAL A 79 -6.85 -11.97 13.77
CA VAL A 79 -7.76 -13.07 13.46
C VAL A 79 -8.84 -12.67 12.45
N ILE A 80 -9.52 -11.53 12.65
CA ILE A 80 -10.60 -11.09 11.75
C ILE A 80 -10.07 -10.85 10.33
N ALA A 81 -8.92 -10.19 10.20
CA ALA A 81 -8.32 -9.92 8.90
C ALA A 81 -7.33 -11.01 8.46
N LEU A 82 -7.25 -12.16 9.14
CA LEU A 82 -6.32 -13.24 8.81
C LEU A 82 -6.40 -13.68 7.34
N PRO A 83 -7.60 -13.94 6.75
CA PRO A 83 -7.67 -14.36 5.35
C PRO A 83 -7.12 -13.29 4.40
N PHE A 84 -7.42 -12.02 4.69
CA PHE A 84 -6.91 -10.89 3.94
C PHE A 84 -5.38 -10.80 4.04
N HIS A 85 -4.84 -10.76 5.25
CA HIS A 85 -3.40 -10.70 5.51
C HIS A 85 -2.63 -11.84 4.81
N PHE A 86 -3.16 -13.07 4.91
CA PHE A 86 -2.53 -14.24 4.31
C PHE A 86 -2.52 -14.14 2.78
N ILE A 87 -3.68 -13.87 2.17
CA ILE A 87 -3.80 -13.85 0.71
C ILE A 87 -2.93 -12.75 0.10
N PHE A 88 -2.86 -11.55 0.69
CA PHE A 88 -2.04 -10.46 0.15
C PHE A 88 -0.54 -10.71 0.32
N ALA A 89 -0.10 -11.24 1.47
CA ALA A 89 1.30 -11.62 1.67
C ALA A 89 1.71 -12.74 0.70
N PHE A 90 0.85 -13.73 0.49
CA PHE A 90 1.09 -14.85 -0.42
C PHE A 90 1.12 -14.41 -1.88
N SER A 91 0.08 -13.72 -2.34
CA SER A 91 0.00 -13.25 -3.74
C SER A 91 1.13 -12.29 -4.09
N GLY A 92 1.57 -11.42 -3.17
CA GLY A 92 2.74 -10.56 -3.40
C GLY A 92 4.01 -11.38 -3.69
N LEU A 93 4.27 -12.45 -2.93
CA LEU A 93 5.40 -13.35 -3.21
C LEU A 93 5.28 -14.08 -4.54
N VAL A 94 4.07 -14.54 -4.89
CA VAL A 94 3.82 -15.24 -6.15
C VAL A 94 4.06 -14.33 -7.35
N ILE A 95 3.55 -13.08 -7.31
CA ILE A 95 3.68 -12.10 -8.39
C ILE A 95 5.16 -11.77 -8.66
N PHE A 96 5.97 -11.64 -7.61
CA PHE A 96 7.40 -11.39 -7.74
C PHE A 96 8.26 -12.67 -7.81
N GLY A 97 7.64 -13.83 -8.02
CA GLY A 97 8.34 -15.13 -8.07
C GLY A 97 9.51 -15.16 -9.06
N GLY A 98 9.34 -14.53 -10.23
CA GLY A 98 10.40 -14.43 -11.25
C GLY A 98 11.62 -13.62 -10.82
N ILE A 99 11.47 -12.69 -9.86
CA ILE A 99 12.61 -11.95 -9.28
C ILE A 99 13.40 -12.85 -8.32
N TYR A 100 12.70 -13.67 -7.53
CA TYR A 100 13.34 -14.55 -6.54
C TYR A 100 13.96 -15.80 -7.17
N PHE A 101 13.39 -16.25 -8.29
CA PHE A 101 13.84 -17.40 -9.06
C PHE A 101 14.05 -16.99 -10.52
N PRO A 102 15.14 -16.26 -10.84
CA PRO A 102 15.38 -15.72 -12.19
C PRO A 102 15.87 -16.79 -13.17
N VAL A 103 15.30 -17.99 -13.12
CA VAL A 103 15.70 -19.15 -13.95
C VAL A 103 15.53 -18.85 -15.43
N THR A 104 14.45 -18.15 -15.79
CA THR A 104 14.14 -17.77 -17.18
C THR A 104 15.18 -16.82 -17.78
N HIS A 105 15.67 -15.85 -17.01
CA HIS A 105 16.59 -14.81 -17.46
C HIS A 105 18.07 -15.12 -17.19
N THR A 106 18.40 -16.28 -16.64
CA THR A 106 19.79 -16.67 -16.34
C THR A 106 20.15 -18.00 -17.00
N GLN A 107 19.51 -19.08 -16.56
CA GLN A 107 19.81 -20.43 -17.03
C GLN A 107 19.16 -20.72 -18.39
N LEU A 108 18.01 -20.10 -18.65
CA LEU A 108 17.25 -20.29 -19.88
C LEU A 108 17.41 -19.13 -20.88
N GLU A 109 18.21 -18.11 -20.58
CA GLU A 109 18.45 -16.97 -21.49
C GLU A 109 18.98 -17.42 -22.87
N PRO A 110 19.95 -18.35 -22.98
CA PRO A 110 20.40 -18.85 -24.29
C PRO A 110 19.32 -19.62 -25.07
N LEU A 111 18.31 -20.13 -24.35
CA LEU A 111 17.15 -20.82 -24.90
C LEU A 111 15.99 -19.86 -25.16
N HIS A 112 16.09 -18.58 -24.81
CA HIS A 112 14.99 -17.62 -24.90
C HIS A 112 14.61 -17.35 -26.34
N GLU A 113 15.57 -17.07 -27.22
CA GLU A 113 15.30 -16.86 -28.65
C GLU A 113 14.75 -18.14 -29.31
N LEU A 114 15.24 -19.31 -28.91
CA LEU A 114 14.70 -20.60 -29.36
C LEU A 114 13.27 -20.80 -28.86
N HIS A 115 12.97 -20.40 -27.64
CA HIS A 115 11.66 -20.48 -27.04
C HIS A 115 10.67 -19.52 -27.71
N GLU A 116 11.05 -18.27 -27.98
CA GLU A 116 10.21 -17.30 -28.69
C GLU A 116 9.92 -17.76 -30.13
N LYS A 117 10.91 -18.34 -30.82
CA LYS A 117 10.72 -18.97 -32.13
C LYS A 117 9.81 -20.20 -32.06
N GLN A 118 9.96 -21.02 -31.03
CA GLN A 118 9.10 -22.19 -30.83
C GLN A 118 7.66 -21.78 -30.47
N GLU A 119 7.49 -20.77 -29.64
CA GLU A 119 6.19 -20.17 -29.32
C GLU A 119 5.53 -19.57 -30.56
N ALA A 120 6.29 -18.89 -31.43
CA ALA A 120 5.79 -18.39 -32.71
C ALA A 120 5.30 -19.54 -33.62
N LEU A 121 6.01 -20.67 -33.64
CA LEU A 121 5.59 -21.88 -34.37
C LEU A 121 4.32 -22.50 -33.76
N GLU A 122 4.22 -22.58 -32.44
CA GLU A 122 3.08 -23.15 -31.72
C GLU A 122 1.83 -22.25 -31.79
N THR A 123 2.02 -20.94 -31.81
CA THR A 123 0.95 -19.95 -31.83
C THR A 123 0.52 -19.56 -33.24
N GLY A 124 1.40 -19.70 -34.23
CA GLY A 124 1.22 -19.17 -35.58
C GLY A 124 1.37 -17.65 -35.66
N LEU A 125 1.83 -16.99 -34.59
CA LEU A 125 2.11 -15.56 -34.58
C LEU A 125 3.54 -15.32 -35.08
N PRO A 126 3.76 -14.44 -36.08
CA PRO A 126 5.11 -14.20 -36.58
C PRO A 126 6.06 -13.66 -35.51
N HIS A 127 7.25 -14.28 -35.39
CA HIS A 127 8.35 -13.79 -34.55
C HIS A 127 9.11 -12.63 -35.20
N ASP A 128 9.49 -12.83 -36.46
CA ASP A 128 10.34 -11.92 -37.21
C ASP A 128 9.54 -11.07 -38.20
N ARG A 129 10.09 -9.89 -38.53
CA ARG A 129 9.60 -9.08 -39.64
C ARG A 129 9.82 -9.81 -40.97
N ALA A 130 8.88 -9.68 -41.90
CA ALA A 130 9.06 -10.14 -43.27
C ALA A 130 10.03 -9.22 -44.05
N GLY A 131 10.15 -7.95 -43.64
CA GLY A 131 10.90 -6.93 -44.40
C GLY A 131 10.11 -6.34 -45.57
N GLU A 132 8.85 -6.75 -45.72
CA GLU A 132 7.95 -6.29 -46.76
C GLU A 132 6.90 -5.36 -46.15
N TYR A 133 6.68 -4.20 -46.78
CA TYR A 133 5.68 -3.25 -46.32
C TYR A 133 4.27 -3.81 -46.48
N ALA A 134 3.45 -3.67 -45.43
CA ALA A 134 2.01 -3.88 -45.54
C ALA A 134 1.24 -2.79 -44.79
N GLN A 135 0.12 -2.37 -45.37
CA GLN A 135 -0.78 -1.38 -44.77
C GLN A 135 -1.47 -1.97 -43.54
N LEU A 136 -1.72 -1.16 -42.53
CA LEU A 136 -2.53 -1.53 -41.36
C LEU A 136 -4.02 -1.41 -41.70
N ALA A 137 -4.77 -2.52 -41.60
CA ALA A 137 -6.23 -2.53 -41.66
C ALA A 137 -6.85 -1.84 -40.44
N SER A 138 -8.16 -1.62 -40.46
CA SER A 138 -8.86 -0.92 -39.38
C SER A 138 -8.75 -1.66 -38.05
N VAL A 139 -7.97 -1.10 -37.13
CA VAL A 139 -7.84 -1.60 -35.75
C VAL A 139 -9.18 -1.52 -35.02
N ASP A 140 -9.99 -0.49 -35.29
CA ASP A 140 -11.32 -0.34 -34.71
C ASP A 140 -12.25 -1.51 -35.13
N ALA A 141 -12.16 -1.95 -36.39
CA ALA A 141 -12.91 -3.12 -36.85
C ALA A 141 -12.47 -4.41 -36.16
N MET A 142 -11.16 -4.59 -35.93
CA MET A 142 -10.63 -5.73 -35.17
C MET A 142 -11.10 -5.70 -33.71
N VAL A 143 -11.18 -4.51 -33.09
CA VAL A 143 -11.72 -4.32 -31.74
C VAL A 143 -13.19 -4.74 -31.67
N VAL A 144 -14.01 -4.27 -32.60
CA VAL A 144 -15.44 -4.64 -32.66
C VAL A 144 -15.61 -6.14 -32.87
N GLU A 145 -14.79 -6.75 -33.72
CA GLU A 145 -14.82 -8.19 -33.96
C GLU A 145 -14.38 -8.99 -32.72
N ALA A 146 -13.36 -8.53 -31.99
CA ALA A 146 -12.94 -9.13 -30.73
C ALA A 146 -14.08 -9.10 -29.69
N GLN A 147 -14.73 -7.94 -29.53
CA GLN A 147 -15.87 -7.78 -28.63
C GLN A 147 -17.04 -8.72 -29.01
N ARG A 148 -17.35 -8.84 -30.31
CA ARG A 148 -18.37 -9.75 -30.82
C ARG A 148 -18.06 -11.21 -30.48
N ARG A 149 -16.80 -11.64 -30.65
CA ARG A 149 -16.35 -13.00 -30.32
C ARG A 149 -16.42 -13.29 -28.83
N TRP A 150 -16.02 -12.35 -27.96
CA TRP A 150 -16.20 -12.50 -26.52
C TRP A 150 -17.68 -12.59 -26.13
N ALA A 151 -18.54 -11.76 -26.73
CA ALA A 151 -19.98 -11.81 -26.49
C ALA A 151 -20.59 -13.16 -26.89
N ALA A 152 -20.17 -13.73 -28.03
CA ALA A 152 -20.62 -15.04 -28.48
C ALA A 152 -20.23 -16.18 -27.51
N LYS A 153 -19.13 -16.02 -26.76
CA LYS A 153 -18.71 -16.95 -25.69
C LYS A 153 -19.36 -16.66 -24.33
N GLY A 154 -20.33 -15.75 -24.26
CA GLY A 154 -20.96 -15.34 -23.00
C GLY A 154 -20.06 -14.49 -22.10
N MET A 155 -19.00 -13.91 -22.65
CA MET A 155 -18.00 -13.10 -21.94
C MET A 155 -17.90 -11.68 -22.50
N ALA A 156 -19.02 -11.07 -22.92
CA ALA A 156 -19.03 -9.70 -23.44
C ALA A 156 -18.28 -8.73 -22.51
N GLY A 157 -17.45 -7.84 -23.05
CA GLY A 157 -16.69 -6.86 -22.27
C GLY A 157 -15.85 -5.93 -23.14
N ASP A 158 -15.28 -4.91 -22.48
CA ASP A 158 -14.47 -3.90 -23.14
C ASP A 158 -13.03 -4.37 -23.41
N VAL A 159 -12.34 -3.69 -24.31
CA VAL A 159 -10.89 -3.90 -24.53
C VAL A 159 -10.12 -3.26 -23.38
N GLY A 160 -9.25 -4.03 -22.73
CA GLY A 160 -8.40 -3.55 -21.64
C GLY A 160 -6.98 -3.20 -22.08
N PHE A 161 -6.47 -3.92 -23.08
CA PHE A 161 -5.13 -3.70 -23.62
C PHE A 161 -5.11 -4.11 -25.09
N LEU A 162 -4.40 -3.33 -25.90
CA LEU A 162 -4.16 -3.62 -27.31
C LEU A 162 -2.70 -3.32 -27.63
N GLY A 163 -2.05 -4.25 -28.33
CA GLY A 163 -0.68 -4.08 -28.80
C GLY A 163 -0.56 -4.42 -30.28
N VAL A 164 0.23 -3.64 -31.01
CA VAL A 164 0.56 -3.92 -32.42
C VAL A 164 2.03 -4.29 -32.51
N ARG A 165 2.31 -5.44 -33.12
CA ARG A 165 3.67 -5.96 -33.36
C ARG A 165 4.05 -5.76 -34.82
N HIS A 166 5.34 -5.55 -35.07
CA HIS A 166 5.91 -5.31 -36.41
C HIS A 166 5.17 -4.26 -37.26
N VAL A 167 4.76 -3.13 -36.68
CA VAL A 167 3.97 -2.08 -37.37
C VAL A 167 4.54 -1.74 -38.75
N GLY A 168 3.68 -1.80 -39.78
CA GLY A 168 4.03 -1.48 -41.17
C GLY A 168 4.67 -2.63 -41.98
N ASP A 169 4.71 -3.84 -41.42
CA ASP A 169 5.30 -5.02 -42.05
C ASP A 169 4.23 -6.08 -42.41
N ALA A 170 4.48 -6.93 -43.40
CA ALA A 170 3.59 -8.02 -43.79
C ALA A 170 3.31 -9.03 -42.67
N ASN A 171 4.26 -9.21 -41.74
CA ASN A 171 4.14 -10.03 -40.53
C ASN A 171 3.56 -9.26 -39.33
N SER A 172 3.03 -8.06 -39.54
CA SER A 172 2.36 -7.32 -38.47
C SER A 172 1.10 -8.03 -37.99
N TYR A 173 0.89 -7.99 -36.68
CA TYR A 173 -0.35 -8.46 -36.06
C TYR A 173 -0.78 -7.55 -34.91
N VAL A 174 -2.09 -7.50 -34.69
CA VAL A 174 -2.75 -6.77 -33.61
C VAL A 174 -3.25 -7.77 -32.60
N SER A 175 -2.84 -7.62 -31.34
CA SER A 175 -3.33 -8.45 -30.22
C SER A 175 -4.28 -7.62 -29.36
N VAL A 176 -5.51 -8.09 -29.21
CA VAL A 176 -6.57 -7.41 -28.47
C VAL A 176 -6.94 -8.25 -27.26
N TYR A 177 -6.86 -7.66 -26.06
CA TYR A 177 -7.13 -8.33 -24.80
C TYR A 177 -8.32 -7.69 -24.09
N ARG A 178 -9.20 -8.53 -23.55
CA ARG A 178 -10.37 -8.10 -22.79
C ARG A 178 -9.96 -7.45 -21.47
N ALA A 179 -10.68 -6.41 -21.06
CA ALA A 179 -10.56 -5.79 -19.75
C ALA A 179 -11.10 -6.73 -18.65
N GLY A 180 -10.38 -6.78 -17.52
CA GLY A 180 -10.79 -7.55 -16.34
C GLY A 180 -11.66 -6.75 -15.36
N THR A 181 -12.24 -5.62 -15.77
CA THR A 181 -12.89 -4.69 -14.83
C THR A 181 -14.17 -5.21 -14.18
N ASP A 182 -14.79 -6.22 -14.76
CA ASP A 182 -16.04 -6.84 -14.31
C ASP A 182 -15.83 -8.14 -13.50
N ARG A 183 -14.57 -8.54 -13.26
CA ARG A 183 -14.23 -9.77 -12.54
C ARG A 183 -12.96 -9.62 -11.71
N ILE A 184 -12.68 -10.58 -10.83
CA ILE A 184 -11.50 -10.54 -9.96
C ILE A 184 -10.24 -10.93 -10.72
N ALA A 185 -10.30 -11.98 -11.55
CA ALA A 185 -9.13 -12.47 -12.28
C ALA A 185 -8.68 -11.49 -13.36
N LEU A 186 -7.35 -11.38 -13.55
CA LEU A 186 -6.77 -10.70 -14.69
C LEU A 186 -7.17 -11.47 -15.97
N THR A 187 -7.81 -10.81 -16.93
CA THR A 187 -8.24 -11.48 -18.17
C THR A 187 -7.17 -11.36 -19.24
N GLY A 188 -6.74 -12.51 -19.76
CA GLY A 188 -5.91 -12.66 -20.96
C GLY A 188 -6.67 -13.45 -22.02
N GLU A 189 -7.79 -12.92 -22.49
CA GLU A 189 -8.62 -13.49 -23.57
C GLU A 189 -8.16 -12.89 -24.91
N GLY A 190 -6.90 -13.14 -25.28
CA GLY A 190 -6.27 -12.55 -26.44
C GLY A 190 -6.92 -13.01 -27.74
N ILE A 191 -7.23 -12.04 -28.61
CA ILE A 191 -7.58 -12.30 -30.01
C ILE A 191 -6.57 -11.58 -30.88
N HIS A 192 -5.91 -12.35 -31.73
CA HIS A 192 -4.81 -11.89 -32.55
C HIS A 192 -5.24 -11.82 -34.01
N PHE A 193 -5.04 -10.67 -34.62
CA PHE A 193 -5.44 -10.37 -35.98
C PHE A 193 -4.22 -10.10 -36.84
N LYS A 194 -4.22 -10.57 -38.09
CA LYS A 194 -3.25 -10.13 -39.09
C LYS A 194 -3.49 -8.65 -39.32
N ALA A 195 -2.49 -7.81 -39.07
CA ALA A 195 -2.73 -6.37 -39.05
C ALA A 195 -3.08 -5.84 -40.43
N SER A 196 -2.62 -6.50 -41.50
CA SER A 196 -2.86 -6.04 -42.88
C SER A 196 -4.22 -6.37 -43.45
N THR A 197 -4.90 -7.41 -42.95
CA THR A 197 -6.21 -7.85 -43.46
C THR A 197 -7.32 -7.73 -42.43
N GLY A 198 -7.00 -7.71 -41.14
CA GLY A 198 -7.99 -7.84 -40.06
C GLY A 198 -8.51 -9.26 -39.89
N GLU A 199 -7.91 -10.25 -40.54
CA GLU A 199 -8.25 -11.66 -40.36
C GLU A 199 -7.75 -12.17 -39.00
N VAL A 200 -8.55 -12.99 -38.32
CA VAL A 200 -8.13 -13.61 -37.05
C VAL A 200 -7.09 -14.69 -37.32
N LEU A 201 -5.89 -14.47 -36.79
CA LEU A 201 -4.79 -15.45 -36.80
C LEU A 201 -4.98 -16.49 -35.69
N ARG A 202 -5.36 -16.02 -34.49
CA ARG A 202 -5.42 -16.85 -33.29
C ARG A 202 -6.41 -16.28 -32.28
N GLU A 203 -7.09 -17.18 -31.59
CA GLU A 203 -7.71 -16.90 -30.29
C GLU A 203 -6.96 -17.68 -29.22
N ASP A 204 -6.65 -17.04 -28.10
CA ASP A 204 -5.98 -17.72 -27.00
C ASP A 204 -6.83 -18.88 -26.47
N PRO A 205 -6.21 -20.03 -26.18
CA PRO A 205 -6.92 -21.17 -25.61
C PRO A 205 -7.36 -20.86 -24.17
N PRO A 206 -8.34 -21.62 -23.63
CA PRO A 206 -8.69 -21.51 -22.22
C PRO A 206 -7.47 -21.68 -21.31
N LEU A 207 -7.40 -20.86 -20.26
CA LEU A 207 -6.31 -20.91 -19.30
C LEU A 207 -6.22 -22.29 -18.62
N THR A 208 -5.00 -22.78 -18.42
CA THR A 208 -4.75 -23.95 -17.57
C THR A 208 -5.18 -23.66 -16.12
N SER A 209 -5.37 -24.69 -15.30
CA SER A 209 -5.72 -24.50 -13.88
C SER A 209 -4.69 -23.66 -13.12
N VAL A 210 -3.39 -23.84 -13.42
CA VAL A 210 -2.31 -23.06 -12.82
C VAL A 210 -2.39 -21.59 -13.26
N ALA A 211 -2.57 -21.34 -14.55
CA ALA A 211 -2.72 -19.97 -15.07
C ALA A 211 -4.00 -19.29 -14.54
N SER A 212 -5.08 -20.04 -14.33
CA SER A 212 -6.33 -19.56 -13.74
C SER A 212 -6.15 -19.13 -12.29
N ILE A 213 -5.39 -19.90 -11.49
CA ILE A 213 -5.08 -19.53 -10.11
C ILE A 213 -4.17 -18.29 -10.09
N ASN A 214 -3.14 -18.25 -10.94
CA ASN A 214 -2.22 -17.11 -11.01
C ASN A 214 -2.93 -15.83 -11.44
N THR A 215 -3.78 -15.87 -12.46
CA THR A 215 -4.55 -14.72 -12.94
C THR A 215 -5.58 -14.27 -11.90
N PHE A 216 -6.20 -15.19 -11.16
CA PHE A 216 -7.05 -14.86 -10.02
C PHE A 216 -6.27 -14.15 -8.90
N LEU A 217 -5.15 -14.73 -8.45
CA LEU A 217 -4.31 -14.15 -7.39
C LEU A 217 -3.78 -12.77 -7.79
N THR A 218 -3.31 -12.63 -9.03
CA THR A 218 -2.81 -11.37 -9.57
C THR A 218 -3.90 -10.33 -9.68
N GLY A 219 -5.06 -10.67 -10.25
CA GLY A 219 -6.18 -9.74 -10.38
C GLY A 219 -6.76 -9.31 -9.03
N LEU A 220 -6.82 -10.24 -8.07
CA LEU A 220 -7.17 -9.96 -6.67
C LEU A 220 -6.16 -9.00 -6.03
N HIS A 221 -4.86 -9.26 -6.19
CA HIS A 221 -3.80 -8.44 -5.61
C HIS A 221 -3.78 -7.02 -6.17
N LEU A 222 -3.95 -6.89 -7.50
CA LEU A 222 -3.87 -5.61 -8.21
C LEU A 222 -5.19 -4.84 -8.24
N GLN A 223 -6.30 -5.43 -7.78
CA GLN A 223 -7.59 -4.75 -7.58
C GLN A 223 -8.20 -4.09 -8.84
N HIS A 224 -8.04 -4.70 -10.02
CA HIS A 224 -8.51 -4.12 -11.29
C HIS A 224 -10.04 -4.04 -11.43
N PHE A 225 -10.80 -4.68 -10.53
CA PHE A 225 -12.26 -4.72 -10.59
C PHE A 225 -12.93 -3.38 -10.24
N ARG A 226 -14.09 -3.13 -10.85
CA ARG A 226 -14.98 -1.98 -10.62
C ARG A 226 -16.15 -2.35 -9.70
N HIS A 227 -15.85 -2.69 -8.45
CA HIS A 227 -16.88 -3.07 -7.47
C HIS A 227 -16.71 -2.32 -6.14
N TRP A 228 -17.70 -1.49 -5.77
CA TRP A 228 -17.57 -0.56 -4.64
C TRP A 228 -17.48 -1.25 -3.28
N LEU A 229 -18.31 -2.27 -3.03
CA LEU A 229 -18.25 -3.03 -1.78
C LEU A 229 -16.88 -3.69 -1.58
N LEU A 230 -16.36 -4.39 -2.60
CA LEU A 230 -15.04 -5.01 -2.55
C LEU A 230 -13.94 -3.97 -2.30
N ARG A 231 -13.98 -2.80 -2.95
CA ARG A 231 -13.01 -1.71 -2.69
C ARG A 231 -13.01 -1.27 -1.23
N TRP A 232 -14.19 -1.12 -0.61
CA TRP A 232 -14.28 -0.81 0.82
C TRP A 232 -13.79 -1.95 1.73
N LEU A 233 -14.06 -3.21 1.38
CA LEU A 233 -13.51 -4.35 2.14
C LEU A 233 -11.98 -4.34 2.12
N TYR A 234 -11.35 -3.93 1.02
CA TYR A 234 -9.90 -3.79 0.93
C TYR A 234 -9.37 -2.61 1.74
N VAL A 235 -10.06 -1.46 1.71
CA VAL A 235 -9.72 -0.31 2.57
C VAL A 235 -9.77 -0.74 4.03
N LEU A 236 -10.84 -1.41 4.45
CA LEU A 236 -11.00 -1.91 5.82
C LEU A 236 -9.96 -2.98 6.17
N GLY A 237 -9.68 -3.91 5.26
CA GLY A 237 -8.64 -4.93 5.42
C GLY A 237 -7.25 -4.32 5.62
N GLY A 238 -6.89 -3.33 4.79
CA GLY A 238 -5.65 -2.56 4.91
C GLY A 238 -5.56 -1.80 6.23
N LEU A 239 -6.63 -1.10 6.63
CA LEU A 239 -6.69 -0.39 7.91
C LEU A 239 -6.58 -1.35 9.11
N LEU A 240 -7.21 -2.52 9.07
CA LEU A 240 -7.06 -3.55 10.10
C LEU A 240 -5.62 -4.07 10.17
N GLY A 241 -4.93 -4.20 9.04
CA GLY A 241 -3.50 -4.49 8.99
C GLY A 241 -2.66 -3.42 9.67
N CYS A 242 -2.91 -2.13 9.39
CA CYS A 242 -2.25 -1.03 10.07
C CYS A 242 -2.48 -1.06 11.58
N VAL A 243 -3.72 -1.31 12.03
CA VAL A 243 -4.05 -1.43 13.46
C VAL A 243 -3.32 -2.62 14.09
N CYS A 244 -3.28 -3.78 13.43
CA CYS A 244 -2.59 -4.97 13.91
C CYS A 244 -1.10 -4.70 14.13
N ILE A 245 -0.43 -4.05 13.17
CA ILE A 245 0.98 -3.67 13.26
C ILE A 245 1.21 -2.66 14.39
N ALA A 246 0.43 -1.58 14.44
CA ALA A 246 0.57 -0.53 15.45
C ALA A 246 0.35 -1.07 16.87
N THR A 247 -0.67 -1.92 17.07
CA THR A 247 -0.95 -2.54 18.36
C THR A 247 0.11 -3.55 18.78
N GLY A 248 0.72 -4.27 17.83
CA GLY A 248 1.87 -5.14 18.08
C GLY A 248 3.07 -4.38 18.64
N PHE A 249 3.41 -3.22 18.03
CA PHE A 249 4.45 -2.33 18.54
C PHE A 249 4.13 -1.83 19.96
N VAL A 250 2.94 -1.27 20.17
CA VAL A 250 2.52 -0.76 21.48
C VAL A 250 2.56 -1.85 22.54
N PHE A 251 2.08 -3.05 22.23
CA PHE A 251 2.14 -4.18 23.15
C PHE A 251 3.59 -4.56 23.51
N PHE A 252 4.48 -4.64 22.51
CA PHE A 252 5.89 -4.96 22.74
C PHE A 252 6.55 -3.95 23.68
N VAL A 253 6.36 -2.65 23.39
CA VAL A 253 6.95 -1.55 24.18
C VAL A 253 6.41 -1.56 25.60
N GLU A 254 5.08 -1.62 25.78
CA GLU A 254 4.46 -1.62 27.10
C GLU A 254 4.85 -2.84 27.94
N LYS A 255 5.01 -4.01 27.31
CA LYS A 255 5.46 -5.23 27.98
C LYS A 255 6.91 -5.13 28.48
N ARG A 256 7.80 -4.51 27.71
CA ARG A 256 9.26 -4.58 27.94
C ARG A 256 9.88 -3.31 28.52
N LYS A 257 9.26 -2.13 28.40
CA LYS A 257 9.87 -0.86 28.81
C LYS A 257 10.36 -0.84 30.26
N ARG A 258 9.58 -1.42 31.20
CA ARG A 258 9.97 -1.51 32.61
C ARG A 258 11.14 -2.46 32.85
N GLN A 259 11.17 -3.58 32.13
CA GLN A 259 12.26 -4.56 32.22
C GLN A 259 13.55 -3.95 31.66
N HIS A 260 13.48 -3.38 30.45
CA HIS A 260 14.61 -2.75 29.80
C HIS A 260 15.18 -1.58 30.61
N ALA A 261 14.32 -0.73 31.18
CA ALA A 261 14.74 0.35 32.08
C ALA A 261 15.56 -0.16 33.28
N LYS A 262 15.12 -1.26 33.92
CA LYS A 262 15.85 -1.88 35.04
C LYS A 262 17.19 -2.49 34.62
N GLN A 263 17.28 -2.97 33.37
CA GLN A 263 18.47 -3.62 32.82
C GLN A 263 19.41 -2.64 32.09
N GLY A 264 19.10 -1.33 32.07
CA GLY A 264 19.85 -0.34 31.30
C GLY A 264 19.78 -0.53 29.77
N GLN A 265 18.81 -1.31 29.27
CA GLN A 265 18.66 -1.59 27.84
C GLN A 265 17.75 -0.57 27.16
N SER A 266 18.05 -0.22 25.90
CA SER A 266 17.30 0.76 25.11
C SER A 266 16.39 0.16 24.04
N GLY A 267 16.29 -1.17 23.93
CA GLY A 267 15.55 -1.83 22.86
C GLY A 267 14.07 -1.42 22.77
N ALA A 268 13.41 -1.15 23.90
CA ALA A 268 12.01 -0.71 23.90
C ALA A 268 11.87 0.72 23.35
N ARG A 269 12.87 1.59 23.56
CA ARG A 269 12.90 2.95 23.03
C ARG A 269 13.04 2.93 21.50
N TRP A 270 13.94 2.12 20.97
CA TRP A 270 14.13 2.02 19.52
C TRP A 270 12.88 1.50 18.83
N VAL A 271 12.25 0.45 19.38
CA VAL A 271 10.99 -0.07 18.86
C VAL A 271 9.88 0.99 18.91
N ASP A 272 9.79 1.79 19.98
CA ASP A 272 8.82 2.89 20.07
C ASP A 272 9.12 3.99 19.03
N ALA A 273 10.40 4.32 18.79
CA ALA A 273 10.78 5.31 17.76
C ALA A 273 10.41 4.84 16.34
N PHE A 274 10.65 3.57 16.03
CA PHE A 274 10.21 2.96 14.77
C PHE A 274 8.69 2.93 14.65
N ALA A 275 7.98 2.62 15.74
CA ALA A 275 6.52 2.60 15.76
C ALA A 275 5.94 3.99 15.47
N VAL A 276 6.45 5.03 16.13
CA VAL A 276 6.02 6.42 15.89
C VAL A 276 6.29 6.83 14.44
N SER A 277 7.49 6.56 13.93
CA SER A 277 7.87 6.93 12.55
C SER A 277 7.04 6.22 11.47
N THR A 278 6.75 4.93 11.66
CA THR A 278 6.00 4.13 10.68
C THR A 278 4.49 4.35 10.76
N VAL A 279 3.95 4.66 11.95
CA VAL A 279 2.51 4.87 12.14
C VAL A 279 2.12 6.32 11.91
N THR A 280 2.64 7.27 12.69
CA THR A 280 2.27 8.69 12.58
C THR A 280 3.20 9.44 11.63
N GLY A 281 4.49 9.11 11.59
CA GLY A 281 5.46 9.76 10.71
C GLY A 281 5.14 9.57 9.23
N MET A 282 4.66 8.38 8.84
CA MET A 282 4.20 8.09 7.47
C MET A 282 3.01 8.96 7.05
N LEU A 283 2.07 9.22 7.98
CA LEU A 283 0.94 10.12 7.72
C LEU A 283 1.39 11.56 7.58
N ILE A 284 2.34 12.01 8.42
CA ILE A 284 2.93 13.36 8.32
C ILE A 284 3.61 13.54 6.95
N ALA A 285 4.42 12.57 6.52
CA ALA A 285 5.10 12.61 5.22
C ALA A 285 4.12 12.64 4.05
N THR A 286 3.08 11.80 4.11
CA THR A 286 2.00 11.76 3.12
C THR A 286 1.28 13.11 3.01
N LEU A 287 0.90 13.70 4.15
CA LEU A 287 0.23 15.00 4.18
C LEU A 287 1.15 16.13 3.70
N ALA A 288 2.43 16.11 4.06
CA ALA A 288 3.39 17.08 3.57
C ALA A 288 3.58 17.03 2.06
N MET A 289 3.55 15.84 1.46
CA MET A 289 3.57 15.68 0.00
C MET A 289 2.30 16.24 -0.67
N LEU A 290 1.14 16.06 -0.05
CA LEU A 290 -0.12 16.62 -0.58
C LEU A 290 -0.18 18.15 -0.44
N ILE A 291 0.36 18.68 0.65
CA ILE A 291 0.54 20.12 0.85
C ILE A 291 1.53 20.68 -0.18
N SER A 292 2.68 20.03 -0.39
CA SER A 292 3.68 20.50 -1.35
C SER A 292 3.16 20.45 -2.78
N ASN A 293 2.31 19.47 -3.13
CA ASN A 293 1.63 19.45 -4.43
C ASN A 293 0.80 20.73 -4.66
N ARG A 294 0.23 21.33 -3.62
CA ARG A 294 -0.51 22.61 -3.73
C ARG A 294 0.37 23.85 -3.73
N LEU A 295 1.53 23.81 -3.05
CA LEU A 295 2.42 24.95 -2.91
C LEU A 295 3.45 25.07 -4.04
N LEU A 296 3.89 23.94 -4.61
CA LEU A 296 4.88 23.93 -5.68
C LEU A 296 4.26 24.44 -7.00
N PRO A 297 4.97 25.32 -7.73
CA PRO A 297 4.47 25.89 -8.98
C PRO A 297 4.26 24.81 -10.04
N GLY A 298 3.34 25.06 -10.98
CA GLY A 298 3.09 24.16 -12.10
C GLY A 298 4.28 24.07 -13.07
N THR A 299 5.06 25.14 -13.20
CA THR A 299 6.32 25.14 -13.95
C THR A 299 7.46 25.38 -12.97
N MET A 300 8.31 24.36 -12.79
CA MET A 300 9.46 24.46 -11.90
C MET A 300 10.51 25.42 -12.46
N PRO A 301 11.24 26.17 -11.61
CA PRO A 301 12.33 27.02 -12.05
C PRO A 301 13.41 26.23 -12.81
N SER A 302 14.07 26.86 -13.77
CA SER A 302 15.18 26.23 -14.52
C SER A 302 16.27 25.73 -13.56
N GLY A 303 16.74 24.50 -13.79
CA GLY A 303 17.76 23.84 -12.96
C GLY A 303 17.22 23.13 -11.72
N TRP A 304 15.92 23.23 -11.41
CA TRP A 304 15.30 22.47 -10.33
C TRP A 304 14.77 21.12 -10.83
N PRO A 305 14.68 20.10 -9.94
CA PRO A 305 13.99 18.85 -10.25
C PRO A 305 12.54 19.09 -10.67
N GLY A 306 11.96 18.14 -11.40
CA GLY A 306 10.55 18.15 -11.76
C GLY A 306 9.65 18.20 -10.52
N LYS A 307 8.42 18.70 -10.68
CA LYS A 307 7.47 18.84 -9.57
C LYS A 307 7.23 17.50 -8.87
N GLY A 308 7.07 16.43 -9.64
CA GLY A 308 6.86 15.08 -9.10
C GLY A 308 8.06 14.56 -8.30
N ASP A 309 9.29 14.87 -8.69
CA ASP A 309 10.49 14.48 -7.94
C ASP A 309 10.60 15.27 -6.63
N MET A 310 10.30 16.57 -6.68
CA MET A 310 10.30 17.43 -5.50
C MET A 310 9.28 16.96 -4.45
N GLU A 311 8.09 16.55 -4.89
CA GLU A 311 7.07 15.96 -4.02
C GLU A 311 7.59 14.72 -3.29
N GLN A 312 8.31 13.84 -4.00
CA GLN A 312 8.92 12.63 -3.44
C GLN A 312 10.06 12.97 -2.47
N TYR A 313 10.92 13.92 -2.79
CA TYR A 313 11.99 14.38 -1.89
C TYR A 313 11.42 14.96 -0.60
N ILE A 314 10.36 15.77 -0.69
CA ILE A 314 9.68 16.33 0.47
C ILE A 314 9.11 15.20 1.34
N PHE A 315 8.47 14.20 0.74
CA PHE A 315 7.98 13.03 1.47
C PHE A 315 9.10 12.37 2.29
N TRP A 316 10.23 12.03 1.65
CA TRP A 316 11.33 11.34 2.32
C TRP A 316 12.00 12.20 3.38
N VAL A 317 12.25 13.48 3.11
CA VAL A 317 12.84 14.42 4.08
C VAL A 317 11.92 14.56 5.29
N VAL A 318 10.63 14.78 5.09
CA VAL A 318 9.66 14.94 6.18
C VAL A 318 9.52 13.64 6.98
N TRP A 319 9.53 12.49 6.31
CA TRP A 319 9.52 11.19 6.99
C TRP A 319 10.77 10.99 7.85
N MET A 320 11.96 11.33 7.33
CA MET A 320 13.21 11.28 8.08
C MET A 320 13.23 12.25 9.26
N LEU A 321 12.70 13.47 9.09
CA LEU A 321 12.53 14.42 10.19
C LEU A 321 11.56 13.89 11.26
N ALA A 322 10.47 13.24 10.85
CA ALA A 322 9.56 12.58 11.78
C ALA A 322 10.24 11.42 12.52
N PHE A 323 11.13 10.67 11.85
CA PHE A 323 11.93 9.62 12.49
C PHE A 323 12.95 10.18 13.49
N VAL A 324 13.71 11.21 13.10
CA VAL A 324 14.65 11.90 14.01
C VAL A 324 13.91 12.46 15.23
N HIS A 325 12.78 13.13 15.00
CA HIS A 325 11.89 13.56 16.07
C HIS A 325 11.49 12.40 16.98
N ALA A 326 11.09 11.25 16.42
CA ALA A 326 10.74 10.07 17.21
C ALA A 326 11.94 9.59 18.06
N ILE A 327 13.14 9.47 17.51
CA ILE A 327 14.35 9.07 18.26
C ILE A 327 14.60 9.99 19.45
N LEU A 328 14.48 11.30 19.25
CA LEU A 328 14.71 12.31 20.29
C LEU A 328 13.62 12.27 21.36
N ARG A 329 12.36 12.14 20.95
CA ARG A 329 11.18 12.26 21.83
C ARG A 329 10.74 10.94 22.47
N THR A 330 11.31 9.79 22.09
CA THR A 330 11.11 8.51 22.81
C THR A 330 12.19 8.24 23.86
N ALA A 331 13.10 9.17 24.11
CA ALA A 331 14.12 9.03 25.17
C ALA A 331 13.52 8.69 26.54
N SER A 332 12.34 9.23 26.86
CA SER A 332 11.62 8.96 28.11
C SER A 332 11.19 7.49 28.29
N VAL A 333 11.13 6.70 27.20
CA VAL A 333 10.81 5.26 27.26
C VAL A 333 11.91 4.47 27.95
N ALA A 334 13.17 4.93 27.88
CA ALA A 334 14.28 4.33 28.62
C ALA A 334 14.07 4.38 30.14
N GLU A 335 13.27 5.33 30.62
CA GLU A 335 12.89 5.48 32.02
C GLU A 335 11.50 4.88 32.31
N ALA A 336 11.01 4.02 31.40
CA ALA A 336 9.67 3.42 31.44
C ALA A 336 8.50 4.44 31.47
N ARG A 337 8.75 5.68 31.04
CA ARG A 337 7.73 6.72 30.88
C ARG A 337 7.10 6.66 29.48
N MET A 338 6.01 7.39 29.30
CA MET A 338 5.36 7.52 27.99
C MET A 338 6.13 8.49 27.10
N ALA A 339 6.26 8.18 25.81
CA ALA A 339 6.87 9.08 24.85
C ALA A 339 5.92 10.23 24.46
N PRO A 340 6.33 11.51 24.58
CA PRO A 340 5.59 12.63 24.01
C PRO A 340 5.46 12.57 22.49
N ALA A 341 6.35 11.84 21.81
CA ALA A 341 6.42 11.75 20.35
C ALA A 341 5.08 11.41 19.69
N TRP A 342 4.32 10.47 20.27
CA TRP A 342 2.98 10.09 19.80
C TRP A 342 1.99 11.26 19.84
N ILE A 343 2.00 12.04 20.92
CA ILE A 343 1.11 13.20 21.09
C ILE A 343 1.45 14.28 20.07
N GLU A 344 2.74 14.60 19.95
CA GLU A 344 3.26 15.65 19.08
C GLU A 344 3.01 15.34 17.61
N GLN A 345 3.29 14.11 17.17
CA GLN A 345 3.02 13.71 15.80
C GLN A 345 1.52 13.60 15.50
N CYS A 346 0.68 13.17 16.45
CA CYS A 346 -0.77 13.22 16.26
C CYS A 346 -1.28 14.67 16.09
N TRP A 347 -0.73 15.64 16.81
CA TRP A 347 -1.02 17.05 16.57
C TRP A 347 -0.52 17.53 15.20
N GLY A 348 0.68 17.10 14.81
CA GLY A 348 1.23 17.34 13.47
C GLY A 348 0.30 16.82 12.37
N VAL A 349 -0.16 15.57 12.45
CA VAL A 349 -1.14 14.98 11.53
C VAL A 349 -2.43 15.81 11.51
N ALA A 350 -2.97 16.18 12.67
CA ALA A 350 -4.21 16.95 12.75
C ALA A 350 -4.09 18.31 12.06
N PHE A 351 -2.99 19.02 12.31
CA PHE A 351 -2.69 20.32 11.72
C PHE A 351 -2.46 20.23 10.21
N LEU A 352 -1.61 19.30 9.76
CA LEU A 352 -1.29 19.15 8.34
C LEU A 352 -2.50 18.70 7.53
N ALA A 353 -3.35 17.81 8.07
CA ALA A 353 -4.56 17.38 7.38
C ALA A 353 -5.55 18.53 7.14
N VAL A 354 -5.77 19.39 8.14
CA VAL A 354 -6.59 20.60 7.98
C VAL A 354 -5.93 21.56 6.99
N THR A 355 -4.62 21.74 7.08
CA THR A 355 -3.85 22.61 6.17
C THR A 355 -3.99 22.14 4.72
N ALA A 356 -3.91 20.83 4.46
CA ALA A 356 -4.07 20.28 3.11
C ALA A 356 -5.46 20.60 2.52
N VAL A 357 -6.54 20.43 3.31
CA VAL A 357 -7.91 20.76 2.88
C VAL A 357 -8.09 22.26 2.65
N LEU A 358 -7.54 23.10 3.54
CA LEU A 358 -7.59 24.55 3.36
C LEU A 358 -6.79 25.01 2.14
N LEU A 359 -5.63 24.43 1.88
CA LEU A 359 -4.85 24.72 0.69
C LEU A 359 -5.57 24.27 -0.58
N ASN A 360 -6.24 23.12 -0.57
CA ASN A 360 -7.08 22.68 -1.68
C ASN A 360 -8.15 23.75 -1.99
N TRP A 361 -8.84 24.24 -0.96
CA TRP A 361 -9.80 25.34 -1.12
C TRP A 361 -9.15 26.60 -1.69
N VAL A 362 -8.09 27.12 -1.05
CA VAL A 362 -7.49 28.41 -1.44
C VAL A 362 -6.88 28.37 -2.84
N THR A 363 -6.26 27.26 -3.22
CA THR A 363 -5.52 27.16 -4.50
C THR A 363 -6.40 26.76 -5.68
N THR A 364 -7.49 26.03 -5.46
CA THR A 364 -8.35 25.52 -6.56
C THR A 364 -9.78 26.06 -6.53
N GLY A 365 -10.22 26.65 -5.43
CA GLY A 365 -11.63 27.00 -5.19
C GLY A 365 -12.53 25.81 -4.86
N HIS A 366 -12.01 24.58 -4.85
CA HIS A 366 -12.74 23.39 -4.45
C HIS A 366 -12.67 23.20 -2.94
N HIS A 367 -13.69 23.68 -2.23
CA HIS A 367 -13.91 23.35 -0.82
C HIS A 367 -14.98 22.28 -0.66
N LEU A 368 -14.96 21.61 0.49
CA LEU A 368 -15.83 20.47 0.77
C LEU A 368 -17.31 20.73 0.47
N LEU A 369 -17.88 21.84 0.96
CA LEU A 369 -19.30 22.16 0.73
C LEU A 369 -19.66 22.23 -0.77
N ARG A 370 -18.80 22.86 -1.57
CA ARG A 370 -18.97 22.98 -3.02
C ARG A 370 -18.83 21.63 -3.72
N THR A 371 -17.77 20.89 -3.39
CA THR A 371 -17.53 19.58 -4.01
C THR A 371 -18.63 18.57 -3.68
N VAL A 372 -19.23 18.63 -2.49
CA VAL A 372 -20.40 17.80 -2.13
C VAL A 372 -21.64 18.26 -2.89
N SER A 373 -21.92 19.57 -2.97
CA SER A 373 -23.11 20.06 -3.69
C SER A 373 -23.05 19.78 -5.19
N GLU A 374 -21.85 19.81 -5.78
CA GLU A 374 -21.62 19.52 -7.20
C GLU A 374 -21.49 18.01 -7.49
N GLY A 375 -21.50 17.15 -6.46
CA GLY A 375 -21.32 15.71 -6.61
C GLY A 375 -19.89 15.30 -7.01
N TYR A 376 -18.89 16.16 -6.83
CA TYR A 376 -17.50 15.91 -7.15
C TYR A 376 -16.80 15.08 -6.04
N TRP A 377 -17.25 13.83 -5.91
CA TRP A 377 -16.85 12.88 -4.86
C TRP A 377 -15.35 12.56 -4.75
N PRO A 378 -14.54 12.54 -5.83
CA PRO A 378 -13.11 12.30 -5.69
C PRO A 378 -12.42 13.32 -4.76
N VAL A 379 -12.72 14.61 -4.91
CA VAL A 379 -12.14 15.66 -4.06
C VAL A 379 -12.84 15.68 -2.70
N ALA A 380 -14.17 15.62 -2.67
CA ALA A 380 -14.93 15.61 -1.42
C ALA A 380 -14.52 14.44 -0.50
N GLY A 381 -14.33 13.25 -1.08
CA GLY A 381 -13.92 12.05 -0.35
C GLY A 381 -12.52 12.17 0.25
N THR A 382 -11.57 12.74 -0.50
CA THR A 382 -10.22 13.03 0.02
C THR A 382 -10.26 14.03 1.17
N ASP A 383 -11.00 15.14 1.03
CA ASP A 383 -11.14 16.14 2.08
C ASP A 383 -11.80 15.54 3.33
N LEU A 384 -12.88 14.78 3.18
CA LEU A 384 -13.55 14.08 4.28
C LEU A 384 -12.61 13.12 5.00
N PHE A 385 -11.81 12.36 4.24
CA PHE A 385 -10.84 11.42 4.83
C PHE A 385 -9.78 12.16 5.65
N MET A 386 -9.21 13.25 5.12
CA MET A 386 -8.25 14.08 5.85
C MET A 386 -8.83 14.69 7.12
N LEU A 387 -10.05 15.25 7.05
CA LEU A 387 -10.72 15.83 8.20
C LEU A 387 -11.06 14.76 9.26
N ALA A 388 -11.49 13.57 8.84
CA ALA A 388 -11.71 12.45 9.74
C ALA A 388 -10.39 11.99 10.40
N SER A 389 -9.30 11.86 9.64
CA SER A 389 -7.97 11.57 10.17
C SER A 389 -7.52 12.64 11.17
N SER A 390 -7.77 13.92 10.90
CA SER A 390 -7.48 15.02 11.81
C SER A 390 -8.25 14.91 13.13
N ALA A 391 -9.56 14.66 13.05
CA ALA A 391 -10.40 14.49 14.23
C ALA A 391 -9.96 13.30 15.10
N ILE A 392 -9.61 12.17 14.46
CA ILE A 392 -9.07 10.99 15.14
C ILE A 392 -7.73 11.32 15.81
N ALA A 393 -6.79 11.90 15.07
CA ALA A 393 -5.45 12.22 15.57
C ALA A 393 -5.51 13.22 16.75
N MET A 394 -6.33 14.26 16.64
CA MET A 394 -6.59 15.22 17.73
C MET A 394 -7.20 14.53 18.96
N THR A 395 -8.15 13.63 18.77
CA THR A 395 -8.77 12.87 19.87
C THR A 395 -7.76 11.97 20.57
N VAL A 396 -6.89 11.30 19.81
CA VAL A 396 -5.80 10.48 20.34
C VAL A 396 -4.80 11.34 21.11
N ALA A 397 -4.33 12.45 20.53
CA ALA A 397 -3.39 13.37 21.18
C ALA A 397 -3.94 13.89 22.52
N ARG A 398 -5.21 14.32 22.56
CA ARG A 398 -5.88 14.78 23.78
C ARG A 398 -6.00 13.66 24.84
N LYS A 399 -6.38 12.45 24.43
CA LYS A 399 -6.50 11.30 25.36
C LYS A 399 -5.14 10.91 25.94
N LEU A 400 -4.09 10.88 25.12
CA LEU A 400 -2.73 10.60 25.57
C LEU A 400 -2.20 11.72 26.48
N GLY A 401 -2.41 12.99 26.14
CA GLY A 401 -2.03 14.13 26.98
C GLY A 401 -2.67 14.09 28.37
N ARG A 402 -3.98 13.83 28.44
CA ARG A 402 -4.68 13.66 29.74
C ARG A 402 -4.10 12.53 30.58
N ARG A 403 -3.74 11.41 29.95
CA ARG A 403 -3.08 10.28 30.63
C ARG A 403 -1.67 10.60 31.11
N ALA A 404 -0.90 11.37 30.34
CA ALA A 404 0.43 11.83 30.73
C ALA A 404 0.35 12.66 32.03
N VAL A 405 -0.55 13.64 32.05
CA VAL A 405 -0.76 14.52 33.22
C VAL A 405 -1.21 13.72 34.45
N ALA A 406 -2.19 12.83 34.30
CA ALA A 406 -2.68 12.00 35.40
C ALA A 406 -1.58 11.10 36.01
N THR A 407 -0.69 10.57 35.17
CA THR A 407 0.44 9.73 35.63
C THR A 407 1.45 10.56 36.44
N THR A 408 1.79 11.77 35.97
CA THR A 408 2.68 12.69 36.69
C THR A 408 2.10 13.13 38.02
N MET A 409 0.80 13.47 38.08
CA MET A 409 0.14 13.86 39.33
C MET A 409 0.12 12.73 40.36
N THR A 410 -0.10 11.49 39.92
CA THR A 410 -0.11 10.32 40.81
C THR A 410 1.29 10.04 41.37
N ALA A 411 2.32 10.17 40.54
CA ALA A 411 3.71 10.02 40.96
C ALA A 411 4.12 11.09 41.99
N ALA A 412 3.75 12.35 41.75
CA ALA A 412 4.01 13.46 42.67
C ALA A 412 3.31 13.29 44.03
N HIS A 413 2.06 12.80 44.02
CA HIS A 413 1.31 12.54 45.25
C HIS A 413 1.93 11.38 46.08
N GLN A 414 2.42 10.33 45.43
CA GLN A 414 3.12 9.23 46.13
C GLN A 414 4.45 9.69 46.75
N THR A 415 5.17 10.62 46.10
CA THR A 415 6.40 11.20 46.65
C THR A 415 6.12 12.13 47.83
N SER A 416 5.04 12.92 47.78
CA SER A 416 4.64 13.79 48.91
C SER A 416 4.18 12.99 50.14
N VAL A 417 3.46 11.88 49.93
CA VAL A 417 3.02 11.01 51.04
C VAL A 417 4.19 10.24 51.67
N SER A 418 5.15 9.78 50.86
CA SER A 418 6.37 9.12 51.35
C SER A 418 7.26 10.06 52.17
N THR A 419 7.42 11.31 51.73
CA THR A 419 8.21 12.32 52.44
C THR A 419 7.54 12.81 53.73
N ALA A 420 6.20 12.93 53.74
CA ALA A 420 5.44 13.22 54.95
C ALA A 420 5.47 12.07 55.97
N GLY A 421 5.34 10.82 55.50
CA GLY A 421 5.41 9.63 56.37
C GLY A 421 6.81 9.34 56.94
N GLY A 422 7.87 9.72 56.22
CA GLY A 422 9.25 9.64 56.70
C GLY A 422 9.59 10.67 57.79
N ARG A 423 9.00 11.87 57.71
CA ARG A 423 9.14 12.92 58.74
C ARG A 423 8.34 12.64 60.02
N ALA A 424 7.30 11.81 59.96
CA ALA A 424 6.52 11.42 61.14
C ALA A 424 7.13 10.22 61.91
N ARG A 425 8.22 9.62 61.40
CA ARG A 425 8.94 8.48 62.00
C ARG A 425 10.35 8.83 62.48
N ALA A 426 10.80 10.06 62.27
CA ALA A 426 12.00 10.64 62.88
C ALA A 426 11.55 11.58 63.99
#